data_AF-A0A645B9G2-F1
#
_entry.id   AF-A0A645B9G2-F1
#
_cell.length_a   1.000
_cell.length_b   1.000
_cell.length_c   1.000
_cell.angle_alpha   90.00
_cell.angle_beta   90.00
_cell.angle_gamma   90.00
#
_symmetry.space_group_name_H-M   'P 1'
#
loop_
_entity.id
_entity.type
_entity.pdbx_description
1 polymer ?
#
loop_
_entity_poly.entity_id
_entity_poly.type
_entity_poly.pdbx_seq_one_letter_code
_entity_poly.pdbx_strand_id
1 'polypeptide(L)'
;MTEFEFFMELRLNGVEQLGQVKLAILETNGQISVYFFADEDVKPGLSILPKHCTQRFKVMPEAGDYACIRCSEVVQMNAGDHQLCPRCAKPEWSKASRAKRVT
;
A
#
# COMPACT_ATOMS: atom_id res chain seq x y z
N MET A 1 -7.65 10.11 -14.78
CA MET A 1 -7.53 8.83 -14.07
C MET A 1 -7.87 9.04 -12.61
N THR A 2 -8.80 8.24 -12.07
CA THR A 2 -9.16 8.20 -10.65
C THR A 2 -8.19 7.31 -9.86
N GLU A 3 -8.16 7.40 -8.53
CA GLU A 3 -7.37 6.49 -7.67
C GLU A 3 -7.72 5.02 -7.92
N PHE A 4 -9.00 4.73 -8.16
CA PHE A 4 -9.48 3.39 -8.44
C PHE A 4 -8.90 2.82 -9.73
N GLU A 5 -8.92 3.61 -10.81
CA GLU A 5 -8.31 3.25 -12.11
C GLU A 5 -6.80 3.08 -11.98
N PHE A 6 -6.12 3.96 -11.25
CA PHE A 6 -4.68 3.85 -11.00
C PHE A 6 -4.33 2.53 -10.30
N PHE A 7 -5.04 2.15 -9.23
CA PHE A 7 -4.79 0.87 -8.57
C PHE A 7 -5.21 -0.34 -9.41
N MET A 8 -6.21 -0.21 -10.30
CA MET A 8 -6.52 -1.27 -11.26
C MET A 8 -5.35 -1.54 -12.19
N GLU A 9 -4.80 -0.49 -12.81
CA GLU A 9 -3.66 -0.60 -13.72
C GLU A 9 -2.43 -1.20 -13.02
N LEU A 10 -2.15 -0.80 -11.78
CA LEU A 10 -1.07 -1.42 -10.99
C LEU A 10 -1.31 -2.91 -10.73
N ARG A 11 -2.55 -3.31 -10.39
CA ARG A 11 -2.89 -4.73 -10.19
C ARG A 11 -2.75 -5.54 -11.48
N LEU A 12 -3.13 -4.98 -12.63
CA LEU A 12 -2.93 -5.61 -13.95
C LEU A 12 -1.43 -5.81 -14.27
N ASN A 13 -0.56 -4.95 -13.73
CA ASN A 13 0.90 -5.09 -13.79
C ASN A 13 1.48 -6.04 -12.71
N GLY A 14 0.63 -6.74 -11.95
CA GLY A 14 1.04 -7.69 -10.92
C GLY A 14 1.51 -7.05 -9.62
N VAL A 15 1.14 -5.79 -9.35
CA VAL A 15 1.37 -5.14 -8.05
C VAL A 15 0.29 -5.59 -7.07
N GLU A 16 0.70 -6.12 -5.92
CA GLU A 16 -0.19 -6.42 -4.80
C GLU A 16 -0.12 -5.32 -3.73
N GLN A 17 1.06 -4.73 -3.54
CA GLN A 17 1.31 -3.74 -2.50
C GLN A 17 2.32 -2.68 -2.94
N LEU A 18 2.15 -1.43 -2.51
CA LEU A 18 2.86 -0.27 -3.07
C LEU A 18 4.38 -0.25 -2.81
N GLY A 19 4.86 -0.95 -1.78
CA GLY A 19 6.29 -1.11 -1.51
C GLY A 19 7.03 -2.00 -2.51
N GLN A 20 6.33 -2.62 -3.46
CA GLN A 20 6.92 -3.30 -4.64
C GLN A 20 7.31 -2.31 -5.75
N VAL A 21 6.68 -1.13 -5.78
CA VAL A 21 6.81 -0.16 -6.88
C VAL A 21 7.91 0.83 -6.56
N LYS A 22 8.97 0.83 -7.38
CA LYS A 22 10.05 1.82 -7.32
C LYS A 22 9.67 3.11 -8.04
N LEU A 23 9.02 2.98 -9.19
CA LEU A 23 8.56 4.10 -10.01
C LEU A 23 7.34 3.66 -10.81
N ALA A 24 6.31 4.50 -10.84
CA ALA A 24 5.18 4.37 -11.76
C ALA A 24 5.04 5.68 -12.55
N ILE A 25 4.94 5.59 -13.88
CA ILE A 25 4.83 6.74 -14.77
C ILE A 25 3.50 6.63 -15.52
N LEU A 26 2.70 7.68 -15.48
CA LEU A 26 1.52 7.81 -16.34
C LEU A 26 1.97 8.33 -17.70
N GLU A 27 1.84 7.50 -18.72
CA GLU A 27 2.22 7.83 -20.09
C GLU A 27 1.15 8.69 -20.79
N THR A 28 1.53 9.34 -21.89
CA THR A 28 0.62 10.22 -22.66
C THR A 28 -0.55 9.48 -23.30
N ASN A 29 -0.42 8.16 -23.50
CA ASN A 29 -1.48 7.28 -23.99
C ASN A 29 -2.40 6.75 -22.88
N GLY A 30 -2.19 7.16 -21.63
CA GLY A 30 -2.98 6.74 -20.47
C GLY A 30 -2.55 5.43 -19.83
N GLN A 31 -1.55 4.72 -20.36
CA GLN A 31 -0.98 3.53 -19.74
C GLN A 31 -0.04 3.89 -18.59
N ILE A 32 0.24 2.91 -17.73
CA ILE A 32 1.20 3.05 -16.64
C ILE A 32 2.41 2.15 -16.88
N SER A 33 3.59 2.77 -16.99
CA SER A 33 4.86 2.07 -16.92
C SER A 33 5.24 1.84 -15.46
N VAL A 34 5.50 0.58 -15.07
CA VAL A 34 5.85 0.22 -13.68
C VAL A 34 7.27 -0.36 -13.62
N TYR A 35 8.10 0.23 -12.76
CA TYR A 35 9.42 -0.26 -12.41
C TYR A 35 9.40 -0.74 -10.97
N PHE A 36 9.93 -1.93 -10.75
CA PHE A 36 9.84 -2.63 -9.48
C PHE A 36 11.16 -2.57 -8.70
N PHE A 37 11.05 -2.66 -7.38
CA PHE A 37 12.20 -3.04 -6.57
C PHE A 37 12.57 -4.51 -6.82
N ALA A 38 13.86 -4.84 -6.63
CA ALA A 38 14.28 -6.23 -6.51
C ALA A 38 13.67 -6.85 -5.24
N ASP A 39 13.56 -8.17 -5.19
CA ASP A 39 12.88 -8.89 -4.11
C ASP A 39 13.47 -8.64 -2.72
N GLU A 40 14.77 -8.38 -2.64
CA GLU A 40 15.52 -8.00 -1.44
C GLU A 40 15.29 -6.54 -1.01
N ASP A 41 14.88 -5.68 -1.95
CA ASP A 41 14.65 -4.25 -1.74
C ASP A 41 13.17 -3.91 -1.50
N VAL A 42 12.26 -4.87 -1.67
CA VAL A 42 10.81 -4.68 -1.44
C VAL A 42 10.57 -4.21 -0.01
N LYS A 43 9.85 -3.09 0.10
CA LYS A 43 9.49 -2.50 1.39
C LYS A 43 8.09 -2.96 1.82
N PRO A 44 7.79 -2.97 3.12
CA PRO A 44 6.41 -3.07 3.58
C PRO A 44 5.59 -1.92 3.00
N GLY A 45 4.36 -2.19 2.59
CA GLY A 45 3.52 -1.16 1.98
C GLY A 45 2.03 -1.44 2.06
N LEU A 46 1.27 -0.45 1.59
CA LEU A 46 -0.18 -0.54 1.52
C LEU A 46 -0.60 -1.60 0.50
N SER A 47 -1.41 -2.57 0.90
CA SER A 47 -2.09 -3.47 -0.03
C SER A 47 -3.06 -2.67 -0.90
N ILE A 48 -2.95 -2.85 -2.22
CA ILE A 48 -3.83 -2.20 -3.20
C ILE A 48 -4.98 -3.10 -3.64
N LEU A 49 -5.19 -4.22 -2.93
CA LEU A 49 -6.32 -5.10 -3.19
C LEU A 49 -7.65 -4.37 -2.90
N PRO A 50 -8.75 -4.83 -3.51
CA PRO A 50 -10.08 -4.28 -3.24
C PRO A 50 -10.40 -4.20 -1.74
N LYS A 51 -11.25 -3.23 -1.35
CA LYS A 51 -11.56 -2.96 0.06
C LYS A 51 -12.09 -4.18 0.82
N HIS A 52 -12.84 -5.06 0.17
CA HIS A 52 -13.38 -6.27 0.79
C HIS A 52 -12.32 -7.36 1.04
N CYS A 53 -11.15 -7.25 0.39
CA CYS A 53 -10.01 -8.14 0.61
C CYS A 53 -9.06 -7.65 1.72
N THR A 54 -9.22 -6.40 2.18
CA THR A 54 -8.26 -5.75 3.08
C THR A 54 -8.95 -5.24 4.34
N GLN A 55 -8.52 -5.72 5.50
CA GLN A 55 -9.02 -5.23 6.78
C GLN A 55 -8.50 -3.82 7.08
N ARG A 56 -9.35 -3.00 7.72
CA ARG A 56 -9.05 -1.63 8.11
C ARG A 56 -9.22 -1.45 9.61
N PHE A 57 -8.33 -0.69 10.21
CA PHE A 57 -8.23 -0.53 11.65
C PHE A 57 -8.14 0.95 12.02
N LYS A 58 -8.80 1.31 13.13
CA LYS A 58 -8.57 2.56 13.86
C LYS A 58 -7.88 2.31 15.21
N VAL A 59 -7.99 1.08 15.71
CA VAL A 59 -7.30 0.56 16.89
C VAL A 59 -6.60 -0.72 16.46
N MET A 60 -5.29 -0.83 16.71
CA MET A 60 -4.49 -1.92 16.16
C MET A 60 -4.77 -3.22 16.92
N PRO A 61 -5.15 -4.32 16.23
CA PRO A 61 -5.47 -5.59 16.90
C PRO A 61 -4.24 -6.31 17.46
N GLU A 62 -3.06 -6.06 16.90
CA GLU A 62 -1.80 -6.68 17.29
C GLU A 62 -0.63 -5.73 17.02
N ALA A 63 0.57 -6.08 17.49
CA ALA A 63 1.76 -5.31 17.16
C ALA A 63 2.22 -5.62 15.72
N GLY A 64 2.67 -4.60 14.99
CA GLY A 64 3.18 -4.77 13.63
C GLY A 64 3.33 -3.47 12.85
N ASP A 65 3.65 -3.60 11.57
CA ASP A 65 3.70 -2.48 10.63
C ASP A 65 2.32 -2.19 10.06
N TYR A 66 1.91 -0.93 10.12
CA TYR A 66 0.63 -0.47 9.63
C TYR A 66 0.80 0.61 8.56
N ALA A 67 0.16 0.39 7.41
CA ALA A 67 0.14 1.33 6.31
C ALA A 67 -1.12 2.20 6.37
N CYS A 68 -0.95 3.51 6.32
CA CYS A 68 -2.04 4.46 6.22
C CYS A 68 -2.77 4.26 4.88
N ILE A 69 -4.08 4.02 4.92
CA ILE A 69 -4.86 3.73 3.70
C ILE A 69 -5.00 4.92 2.74
N ARG A 70 -4.55 6.12 3.15
CA ARG A 70 -4.70 7.37 2.39
C ARG A 70 -3.41 7.88 1.76
N CYS A 71 -2.28 7.70 2.43
CA CYS A 71 -0.99 8.20 1.93
C CYS A 71 0.12 7.15 1.96
N SER A 72 -0.21 5.91 2.34
CA SER A 72 0.69 4.76 2.34
C SER A 72 1.90 4.86 3.27
N GLU A 73 1.89 5.82 4.21
CA GLU A 73 2.90 5.89 5.27
C GLU A 73 2.86 4.63 6.11
N VAL A 74 4.02 4.05 6.41
CA VAL A 74 4.13 2.83 7.21
C VAL A 74 4.69 3.19 8.58
N VAL A 75 3.96 2.82 9.62
CA VAL A 75 4.33 3.08 11.01
C VAL A 75 4.23 1.78 11.80
N GLN A 76 5.25 1.50 12.61
CA GLN A 76 5.21 0.40 13.57
C GLN A 76 4.33 0.78 14.76
N MET A 77 3.39 -0.09 15.12
CA MET A 77 2.42 0.13 16.21
C MET A 77 2.28 -1.12 17.07
N ASN A 78 1.83 -0.94 18.31
CA ASN A 78 1.51 -2.00 19.26
C ASN A 78 0.01 -2.31 19.27
N ALA A 79 -0.35 -3.48 19.83
CA ALA A 79 -1.73 -3.83 20.07
C ALA A 79 -2.41 -2.78 20.98
N GLY A 80 -3.60 -2.31 20.59
CA GLY A 80 -4.34 -1.27 21.30
C GLY A 80 -3.98 0.18 20.91
N ASP A 81 -2.94 0.38 20.10
CA ASP A 81 -2.59 1.73 19.63
C ASP A 81 -3.71 2.32 18.78
N HIS A 82 -3.94 3.61 18.96
CA HIS A 82 -4.84 4.43 18.16
C HIS A 82 -4.18 5.80 17.95
N GLN A 83 -3.78 6.09 16.71
CA GLN A 83 -3.12 7.35 16.39
C GLN A 83 -3.47 7.82 14.98
N LEU A 84 -3.34 9.11 14.75
CA LEU A 84 -3.46 9.72 13.43
C LEU A 84 -2.17 9.48 12.65
N CYS A 85 -2.30 9.29 11.34
CA CYS A 85 -1.14 9.17 10.46
C CYS A 85 -0.25 10.43 10.57
N PRO A 86 1.07 10.29 10.84
CA PRO A 86 1.95 11.44 11.00
C PRO A 86 2.12 12.25 9.70
N ARG A 87 1.85 11.64 8.54
CA ARG A 87 1.97 12.30 7.23
C ARG A 87 0.70 13.04 6.81
N CYS A 88 -0.49 12.47 7.03
CA CYS A 88 -1.75 13.02 6.49
C CYS A 88 -2.89 13.19 7.52
N ALA A 89 -2.62 12.93 8.79
CA ALA A 89 -3.55 13.04 9.91
C ALA A 89 -4.84 12.19 9.79
N LYS A 90 -4.85 11.15 8.94
CA LYS A 90 -6.00 10.24 8.80
C LYS A 90 -5.92 9.09 9.81
N PRO A 91 -7.06 8.64 10.38
CA PRO A 91 -7.08 7.66 11.48
C PRO A 91 -7.18 6.21 11.01
N GLU A 92 -7.27 5.95 9.70
CA GLU A 92 -7.48 4.61 9.16
C GLU A 92 -6.20 3.98 8.65
N TRP A 93 -6.00 2.73 9.07
CA TRP A 93 -4.81 1.94 8.84
C TRP A 93 -5.18 0.56 8.29
N SER A 94 -4.22 -0.10 7.67
CA SER A 94 -4.26 -1.52 7.30
C SER A 94 -2.93 -2.14 7.68
N LYS A 95 -2.86 -3.46 7.91
CA LYS A 95 -1.55 -4.10 8.08
C LYS A 95 -0.72 -3.87 6.80
N ALA A 96 0.53 -3.46 6.96
CA ALA A 96 1.44 -3.35 5.83
C ALA A 96 1.72 -4.74 5.26
N SER A 97 1.57 -4.91 3.96
CA SER A 97 1.93 -6.15 3.27
C SER A 97 3.42 -6.19 2.99
N ARG A 98 4.01 -7.38 3.10
CA ARG A 98 5.39 -7.69 2.71
C ARG A 98 5.43 -8.65 1.52
N ALA A 99 4.30 -8.81 0.82
CA ALA A 99 4.22 -9.67 -0.36
C ALA A 99 5.23 -9.22 -1.42
N LYS A 100 5.90 -10.21 -2.01
CA LYS A 100 6.76 -10.04 -3.19
C LYS A 100 5.97 -10.39 -4.44
N ARG A 101 6.49 -10.04 -5.61
CA ARG A 101 5.84 -10.39 -6.87
C ARG A 101 6.06 -11.87 -7.15
N VAL A 102 5.02 -12.54 -7.64
CA VAL A 102 5.17 -13.87 -8.23
C VAL A 102 5.59 -13.65 -9.69
N THR A 103 6.72 -14.23 -10.10
CA THR A 103 7.28 -14.14 -11.46
C THR A 103 7.18 -15.46 -12.20
#